data_AF-A0A924SLX7-F1
#
_entry.id   AF-A0A924SLX7-F1
#
_cell.length_a   1.000
_cell.length_b   1.000
_cell.length_c   1.000
_cell.angle_alpha   90.00
_cell.angle_beta   90.00
_cell.angle_gamma   90.00
#
_symmetry.space_group_name_H-M   'P 1'
#
loop_
_entity.id
_entity.type
_entity.pdbx_description
1 polymer ?
#
loop_
_entity_poly.entity_id
_entity_poly.type
_entity_poly.pdbx_seq_one_letter_code
_entity_poly.pdbx_strand_id
1 'polypeptide(L)'
;MLPSFRRIAAAGLLAVPVFASAMPVIEVFKSETCGCCEAWTEHLKKNGFTVKVSNVANPSDYRQKFGIPDKLGSCHTATIGGYVIEGHVPSSEIKRLL
;
A
#
# COMPACT_ATOMS: atom_id res chain seq x y z
N MET A 1 57.61 -31.16 -26.81
CA MET A 1 56.25 -31.55 -26.41
C MET A 1 55.91 -30.85 -25.09
N LEU A 2 55.17 -29.75 -25.13
CA LEU A 2 54.47 -29.19 -23.96
C LEU A 2 53.02 -28.96 -24.38
N PRO A 3 52.01 -29.49 -23.66
CA PRO A 3 50.63 -29.28 -24.03
C PRO A 3 50.19 -27.88 -23.59
N SER A 4 49.72 -27.10 -24.56
CA SER A 4 49.11 -25.79 -24.34
C SER A 4 47.71 -25.98 -23.75
N PHE A 5 47.58 -25.83 -22.43
CA PHE A 5 46.28 -25.86 -21.76
C PHE A 5 45.54 -24.54 -22.01
N ARG A 6 44.63 -24.59 -22.97
CA ARG A 6 43.73 -23.48 -23.34
C ARG A 6 42.70 -23.30 -22.22
N ARG A 7 42.87 -22.28 -21.37
CA ARG A 7 41.95 -21.95 -20.28
C ARG A 7 40.63 -21.42 -20.87
N ILE A 8 39.57 -22.21 -20.82
CA ILE A 8 38.21 -21.75 -21.12
C ILE A 8 37.68 -21.09 -19.83
N ALA A 9 37.57 -19.76 -19.83
CA ALA A 9 36.92 -19.04 -18.74
C ALA A 9 35.39 -19.14 -18.92
N ALA A 10 34.73 -19.96 -18.10
CA ALA A 10 33.28 -20.00 -18.04
C ALA A 10 32.79 -18.79 -17.22
N ALA A 11 32.17 -17.81 -17.87
CA ALA A 11 31.46 -16.73 -17.20
C ALA A 11 30.16 -17.30 -16.60
N GLY A 12 30.17 -17.62 -15.31
CA GLY A 12 28.99 -18.06 -14.58
C GLY A 12 27.99 -16.91 -14.43
N LEU A 13 26.77 -17.11 -14.93
CA LEU A 13 25.65 -16.19 -14.75
C LEU A 13 25.21 -16.26 -13.27
N LEU A 14 25.62 -15.27 -12.46
CA LEU A 14 25.14 -15.15 -11.08
C LEU A 14 23.68 -14.68 -11.10
N ALA A 15 22.76 -15.58 -10.77
CA ALA A 15 21.36 -15.23 -10.53
C ALA A 15 21.26 -14.41 -9.23
N VAL A 16 20.96 -13.11 -9.35
CA VAL A 16 20.65 -12.26 -8.20
C VAL A 16 19.18 -12.50 -7.83
N PRO A 17 18.86 -12.85 -6.57
CA PRO A 17 17.48 -12.98 -6.16
C PRO A 17 16.80 -11.61 -6.19
N VAL A 18 15.70 -11.50 -6.94
CA VAL A 18 14.82 -10.33 -6.90
C VAL A 18 13.95 -10.46 -5.65
N PHE A 19 14.18 -9.62 -4.65
CA PHE A 19 13.27 -9.51 -3.51
C PHE A 19 12.09 -8.62 -3.88
N ALA A 20 10.88 -9.18 -3.88
CA ALA A 20 9.66 -8.39 -3.98
C ALA A 20 9.36 -7.74 -2.63
N SER A 21 9.28 -6.41 -2.58
CA SER A 21 8.79 -5.69 -1.41
C SER A 21 7.28 -5.91 -1.27
N ALA A 22 6.82 -6.42 -0.13
CA ALA A 22 5.39 -6.55 0.13
C ALA A 22 4.73 -5.15 0.17
N MET A 23 3.51 -5.04 -0.37
CA MET A 23 2.75 -3.80 -0.26
C MET A 23 2.49 -3.47 1.22
N PRO A 24 2.67 -2.20 1.63
CA PRO A 24 2.36 -1.78 2.99
C PRO A 24 0.87 -1.99 3.32
N VAL A 25 0.59 -2.24 4.59
CA VAL A 25 -0.79 -2.35 5.10
C VAL A 25 -1.46 -0.98 5.01
N ILE A 26 -2.71 -0.94 4.53
CA ILE A 26 -3.55 0.25 4.64
C ILE A 26 -4.40 0.18 5.92
N GLU A 27 -4.24 1.17 6.79
CA GLU A 27 -5.06 1.33 7.99
C GLU A 27 -6.15 2.37 7.73
N VAL A 28 -7.41 2.04 8.00
CA VAL A 28 -8.59 2.85 7.65
C VAL A 28 -9.36 3.20 8.91
N PHE A 29 -9.58 4.50 9.13
CA PHE A 29 -10.35 5.05 10.24
C PHE A 29 -11.71 5.51 9.75
N LYS A 30 -12.77 4.79 10.13
CA LYS A 30 -14.17 5.07 9.71
C LYS A 30 -15.13 4.94 10.87
N SER A 31 -16.36 5.43 10.73
CA SER A 31 -17.43 5.05 11.65
C SER A 31 -17.92 3.63 11.37
N GLU A 32 -18.38 2.94 12.41
CA GLU A 32 -18.91 1.57 12.29
C GLU A 32 -20.11 1.48 11.34
N THR A 33 -20.94 2.52 11.30
CA THR A 33 -22.19 2.57 10.54
C THR A 33 -22.03 3.11 9.11
N CYS A 34 -20.82 3.49 8.67
CA CYS A 34 -20.58 4.01 7.33
C CYS A 34 -20.55 2.89 6.26
N GLY A 35 -21.69 2.64 5.62
CA GLY A 35 -21.82 1.60 4.59
C GLY A 35 -20.93 1.80 3.35
N CYS A 36 -20.75 3.05 2.87
CA CYS A 36 -19.88 3.31 1.71
C CYS A 36 -18.39 3.11 2.04
N CYS A 37 -17.99 3.40 3.29
CA CYS A 37 -16.65 3.14 3.77
C CYS A 37 -16.37 1.63 3.82
N GLU A 38 -17.33 0.82 4.28
CA GLU A 38 -17.20 -0.64 4.27
C GLU A 38 -17.00 -1.17 2.86
N ALA A 39 -17.88 -0.79 1.92
CA ALA A 39 -17.79 -1.20 0.52
C ALA A 39 -16.44 -0.82 -0.13
N TRP A 40 -15.90 0.36 0.21
CA TRP A 40 -14.58 0.77 -0.25
C TRP A 40 -13.46 -0.10 0.32
N THR A 41 -13.48 -0.42 1.62
CA THR A 41 -12.48 -1.32 2.20
C THR A 41 -12.54 -2.73 1.61
N GLU A 42 -13.74 -3.24 1.31
CA GLU A 42 -13.90 -4.50 0.58
C GLU A 42 -13.32 -4.43 -0.84
N HIS A 43 -13.56 -3.32 -1.55
CA HIS A 43 -12.97 -3.08 -2.86
C HIS A 43 -11.45 -3.11 -2.80
N LEU A 44 -10.83 -2.46 -1.80
CA LEU A 44 -9.38 -2.50 -1.61
C LEU A 44 -8.86 -3.91 -1.34
N LYS A 45 -9.51 -4.68 -0.45
CA LYS A 45 -9.17 -6.09 -0.19
C LYS A 45 -9.21 -6.92 -1.48
N LYS A 46 -10.28 -6.79 -2.27
CA LYS A 46 -10.44 -7.46 -3.58
C LYS A 46 -9.35 -7.06 -4.60
N ASN A 47 -8.74 -5.89 -4.42
CA ASN A 47 -7.67 -5.38 -5.27
C ASN A 47 -6.25 -5.67 -4.72
N GLY A 48 -6.13 -6.55 -3.72
CA GLY A 48 -4.85 -7.06 -3.23
C GLY A 48 -4.22 -6.26 -2.09
N PHE A 49 -4.92 -5.27 -1.52
CA PHE A 49 -4.45 -4.57 -0.34
C PHE A 49 -4.71 -5.39 0.93
N THR A 50 -3.74 -5.40 1.84
CA THR A 50 -3.98 -5.79 3.23
C THR A 50 -4.59 -4.60 3.97
N VAL A 51 -5.88 -4.71 4.32
CA VAL A 51 -6.63 -3.61 4.95
C VAL A 51 -6.87 -3.90 6.43
N LYS A 52 -6.45 -2.97 7.30
CA LYS A 52 -6.79 -2.94 8.72
C LYS A 52 -7.85 -1.86 8.95
N VAL A 53 -8.98 -2.22 9.53
CA VAL A 53 -10.09 -1.29 9.80
C VAL A 53 -10.12 -0.95 11.28
N SER A 54 -10.21 0.34 11.58
CA SER A 54 -10.46 0.88 12.92
C SER A 54 -11.77 1.66 12.90
N ASN A 55 -12.81 1.08 13.51
CA ASN A 55 -14.05 1.79 13.75
C ASN A 55 -13.84 2.81 14.88
N VAL A 56 -14.09 4.08 14.59
CA VAL A 56 -13.88 5.20 15.51
C VAL A 56 -15.16 6.01 15.63
N ALA A 57 -15.40 6.57 16.81
CA ALA A 57 -16.60 7.38 17.05
C ALA A 57 -16.63 8.63 16.17
N ASN A 58 -15.47 9.26 15.95
CA ASN A 58 -15.36 10.46 15.15
C ASN A 58 -14.18 10.38 14.14
N PRO A 59 -14.43 10.06 12.87
CA PRO A 59 -13.40 10.04 11.84
C PRO A 59 -12.68 11.39 11.63
N SER A 60 -13.33 12.52 11.94
CA SER A 60 -12.70 13.83 11.77
C SER A 60 -11.47 14.04 12.66
N ASP A 61 -11.42 13.37 13.82
CA ASP A 61 -10.29 13.47 14.75
C ASP A 61 -9.02 12.90 14.11
N TYR A 62 -9.14 11.80 13.37
CA TYR A 62 -8.03 11.18 12.66
C TYR A 62 -7.62 11.99 11.44
N ARG A 63 -8.58 12.51 10.68
CA ARG A 63 -8.33 13.46 9.59
C ARG A 63 -7.48 14.65 10.04
N GLN A 64 -7.87 15.29 11.15
CA GLN A 64 -7.13 16.42 11.73
C GLN A 64 -5.76 15.99 12.28
N LYS A 65 -5.69 14.84 12.97
CA LYS A 65 -4.43 14.26 13.46
C LYS A 65 -3.42 14.04 12.32
N PHE A 66 -3.89 13.70 11.12
CA PHE A 66 -3.07 13.51 9.93
C PHE A 66 -2.87 14.78 9.10
N GLY A 67 -3.31 15.95 9.58
CA GLY A 67 -3.07 17.24 8.96
C GLY A 67 -3.91 17.54 7.73
N ILE A 68 -5.00 16.79 7.51
CA ILE A 68 -5.92 17.04 6.40
C ILE A 68 -6.88 18.19 6.77
N PRO A 69 -6.93 19.30 6.00
CA PRO A 69 -7.85 20.40 6.26
C PRO A 69 -9.31 19.97 6.19
N ASP A 70 -10.16 20.56 7.04
CA ASP A 70 -11.56 20.14 7.14
C ASP A 70 -12.33 20.26 5.81
N LYS A 71 -11.98 21.23 4.97
CA LYS A 71 -12.58 21.44 3.64
C LYS A 71 -12.33 20.31 2.64
N LEU A 72 -11.33 19.46 2.88
CA LEU A 72 -11.01 18.28 2.06
C LEU A 72 -11.59 16.99 2.66
N GLY A 73 -12.32 17.10 3.77
CA GLY A 73 -12.82 15.94 4.49
C GLY A 73 -13.79 15.07 3.73
N SER A 74 -13.70 13.78 4.00
CA SER A 74 -14.64 12.77 3.57
C SER A 74 -15.11 11.91 4.75
N CYS A 75 -15.73 10.77 4.47
CA CYS A 75 -16.31 9.89 5.48
C CYS A 75 -15.27 9.05 6.24
N HIS A 76 -14.05 8.93 5.72
CA HIS A 76 -12.95 8.17 6.32
C HIS A 76 -11.60 8.72 5.89
N THR A 77 -10.59 8.42 6.71
CA THR A 77 -9.18 8.68 6.43
C THR A 77 -8.41 7.37 6.54
N ALA A 78 -7.42 7.16 5.69
CA ALA A 78 -6.56 6.00 5.74
C ALA A 78 -5.08 6.36 5.64
N THR A 79 -4.21 5.48 6.14
CA THR A 79 -2.76 5.63 6.03
C THR A 79 -2.13 4.40 5.41
N ILE A 80 -1.19 4.60 4.50
CA ILE A 80 -0.45 3.51 3.84
C ILE A 80 0.92 4.02 3.37
N GLY A 81 2.00 3.29 3.66
CA GLY A 81 3.33 3.59 3.12
C GLY A 81 3.86 5.01 3.42
N GLY A 82 3.43 5.63 4.52
CA GLY A 82 3.77 7.02 4.87
C GLY A 82 2.84 8.08 4.26
N TYR A 83 1.86 7.68 3.45
CA TYR A 83 0.85 8.57 2.87
C TYR A 83 -0.46 8.55 3.64
N VAL A 84 -1.23 9.62 3.49
CA VAL A 84 -2.61 9.76 3.98
C VAL A 84 -3.55 9.78 2.78
N ILE A 85 -4.61 8.97 2.83
CA ILE A 85 -5.63 8.84 1.80
C ILE A 85 -6.96 9.31 2.40
N GLU A 86 -7.55 10.34 1.82
CA GLU A 86 -8.81 10.91 2.28
C GLU A 86 -9.93 10.58 1.30
N GLY A 87 -10.99 9.92 1.81
CA GLY A 87 -12.16 9.57 1.01
C GLY A 87 -11.97 8.46 -0.02
N HIS A 88 -12.92 8.36 -0.94
CA HIS A 88 -13.11 7.21 -1.83
C HIS A 88 -12.14 7.17 -3.03
N VAL A 89 -10.84 7.18 -2.75
CA VAL A 89 -9.78 7.14 -3.76
C VAL A 89 -9.74 5.76 -4.44
N PRO A 90 -9.70 5.65 -5.78
CA PRO A 90 -9.63 4.37 -6.47
C PRO A 90 -8.37 3.57 -6.13
N SER A 91 -8.48 2.24 -6.07
CA SER A 91 -7.37 1.33 -5.79
C SER A 91 -6.18 1.49 -6.74
N SER A 92 -6.43 1.81 -8.02
CA SER A 92 -5.39 2.06 -9.02
C SER A 92 -4.55 3.30 -8.68
N GLU A 93 -5.18 4.35 -8.17
CA GLU A 93 -4.50 5.59 -7.80
C GLU A 93 -3.66 5.41 -6.54
N ILE A 94 -4.14 4.62 -5.57
CA ILE A 94 -3.34 4.26 -4.38
C ILE A 94 -2.13 3.43 -4.79
N LYS A 95 -2.27 2.48 -5.73
CA LYS A 95 -1.12 1.73 -6.26
C LYS A 95 -0.14 2.60 -7.02
N ARG A 96 -0.62 3.61 -7.76
CA ARG A 96 0.22 4.55 -8.51
C ARG A 96 1.01 5.49 -7.60
N LEU A 97 0.50 5.74 -6.39
CA LEU A 97 1.16 6.57 -5.38
C LEU A 97 2.33 5.84 -4.69
N LEU A 98 2.24 4.52 -4.55
CA LEU A 98 3.22 3.67 -3.87
C LEU A 98 4.33 3.20 -4.82
#